data_AF-A0AAW2UMS4-F1
#
_entry.id   AF-A0AAW2UMS4-F1
#
_cell.length_a   1.000
_cell.length_b   1.000
_cell.length_c   1.000
_cell.angle_alpha   90.00
_cell.angle_beta   90.00
_cell.angle_gamma   90.00
#
_symmetry.space_group_name_H-M   'P 1'
#
loop_
_entity.id
_entity.type
_entity.pdbx_description
1 polymer ?
#
loop_
_entity_poly.entity_id
_entity_poly.type
_entity_poly.pdbx_seq_one_letter_code
_entity_poly.pdbx_strand_id
1 'polypeptide(L)'
;MEQFPALIGQSVSYAVLIYPGGSVNPVHIHPRSAELLFLTQGTLEVGFVDTKNTLYTQTLQQGDVFVFPKGLVHFQYNADTKNPAVAISGFGSANAGTVSLPNTLFNSSIDDSVLALSFKTDVATIQKLKAGLKG
;
A
#
# COMPACT_ATOMS: atom_id res chain seq x y z
N MET A 1 -10.53 -16.16 -5.33
CA MET A 1 -11.30 -16.30 -6.58
C MET A 1 -10.82 -15.20 -7.50
N GLU A 2 -10.37 -15.53 -8.72
CA GLU A 2 -10.02 -14.50 -9.70
C GLU A 2 -11.29 -13.73 -10.07
N GLN A 3 -11.35 -12.46 -9.72
CA GLN A 3 -12.56 -11.64 -9.88
C GLN A 3 -12.85 -11.33 -11.37
N PHE A 4 -11.85 -11.49 -12.24
CA PHE A 4 -11.99 -11.24 -13.68
C PHE A 4 -11.12 -12.22 -14.51
N PRO A 5 -11.63 -13.41 -14.86
CA PRO A 5 -10.86 -14.45 -15.55
C PRO A 5 -10.27 -14.05 -16.90
N ALA A 6 -10.86 -13.06 -17.58
CA ALA A 6 -10.36 -12.57 -18.87
C ALA A 6 -8.96 -11.92 -18.79
N LEU A 7 -8.47 -11.63 -17.58
CA LEU A 7 -7.12 -11.09 -17.37
C LEU A 7 -6.02 -12.15 -17.51
N ILE A 8 -6.35 -13.45 -17.44
CA ILE A 8 -5.39 -14.54 -17.57
C ILE A 8 -4.68 -14.44 -18.93
N GLY A 9 -3.34 -14.38 -18.90
CA GLY A 9 -2.51 -14.26 -20.10
C GLY A 9 -2.37 -12.85 -20.66
N GLN A 10 -3.09 -11.84 -20.13
CA GLN A 10 -3.05 -10.46 -20.64
C GLN A 10 -2.04 -9.56 -19.91
N SER A 11 -1.50 -10.03 -18.79
CA SER A 11 -0.55 -9.26 -17.96
C SER A 11 -1.07 -7.88 -17.55
N VAL A 12 -2.38 -7.78 -17.30
CA VAL A 12 -3.02 -6.56 -16.83
C VAL A 12 -4.03 -6.89 -15.74
N SER A 13 -4.14 -6.02 -14.74
CA SER A 13 -5.23 -6.04 -13.77
C SER A 13 -5.52 -4.62 -13.29
N TYR A 14 -6.65 -4.44 -12.61
CA TYR A 14 -6.98 -3.16 -12.00
C TYR A 14 -7.62 -3.34 -10.61
N ALA A 15 -7.63 -2.26 -9.84
CA ALA A 15 -8.40 -2.13 -8.61
C ALA A 15 -9.05 -0.75 -8.57
N VAL A 16 -10.27 -0.68 -8.03
CA VAL A 16 -10.92 0.58 -7.65
C VAL A 16 -10.76 0.73 -6.15
N LEU A 17 -10.20 1.86 -5.72
CA LEU A 17 -9.97 2.14 -4.31
C LEU A 17 -10.82 3.33 -3.88
N ILE A 18 -11.52 3.16 -2.77
CA ILE A 18 -12.27 4.23 -2.11
C ILE A 18 -11.59 4.48 -0.78
N TYR A 19 -11.17 5.72 -0.56
CA TYR A 19 -10.51 6.16 0.65
C TYR A 19 -11.49 7.05 1.43
N PRO A 20 -12.16 6.54 2.48
CA PRO A 20 -12.90 7.38 3.41
C PRO A 20 -12.06 8.54 3.95
N GLY A 21 -12.71 9.59 4.44
CA GLY A 21 -12.00 10.73 4.96
C GLY A 21 -11.06 10.36 6.12
N GLY A 22 -9.81 10.83 6.07
CA GLY A 22 -8.77 10.51 7.07
C GLY A 22 -8.23 9.08 7.02
N SER A 23 -8.59 8.29 6.00
CA SER A 23 -8.14 6.89 5.88
C SER A 23 -6.79 6.76 5.18
N VAL A 24 -6.12 5.64 5.44
CA VAL A 24 -4.84 5.26 4.82
C VAL A 24 -5.00 3.91 4.12
N ASN A 25 -4.41 3.76 2.93
CA ASN A 25 -3.98 2.45 2.47
C ASN A 25 -2.55 2.24 3.02
N PRO A 26 -2.38 1.38 4.05
CA PRO A 26 -1.14 1.29 4.81
C PRO A 26 0.07 0.97 3.92
N VAL A 27 1.28 1.25 4.41
CA VAL A 27 2.51 0.97 3.67
C VAL A 27 2.57 -0.47 3.15
N HIS A 28 2.76 -0.61 1.83
CA HIS A 28 2.71 -1.91 1.14
C HIS A 28 3.64 -1.95 -0.09
N ILE A 29 3.77 -3.14 -0.68
CA ILE A 29 4.44 -3.35 -1.95
C ILE A 29 3.61 -4.24 -2.88
N HIS A 30 3.89 -4.10 -4.19
CA HIS A 30 3.46 -5.02 -5.23
C HIS A 30 4.67 -5.80 -5.76
N PRO A 31 4.86 -7.07 -5.38
CA PRO A 31 6.07 -7.83 -5.75
C PRO A 31 6.13 -8.15 -7.24
N ARG A 32 5.00 -8.16 -7.95
CA ARG A 32 4.92 -8.59 -9.36
C ARG A 32 4.59 -7.49 -10.36
N SER A 33 4.34 -6.25 -9.93
CA SER A 33 3.98 -5.17 -10.84
C SER A 33 4.38 -3.79 -10.31
N ALA A 34 4.65 -2.85 -11.22
CA ALA A 34 4.47 -1.42 -10.93
C ALA A 34 2.97 -1.11 -10.89
N GLU A 35 2.60 -0.02 -10.23
CA GLU A 35 1.23 0.48 -10.17
C GLU A 35 1.16 1.87 -10.82
N LEU A 36 0.16 2.07 -11.68
CA LEU A 36 -0.26 3.39 -12.14
C LEU A 36 -1.59 3.70 -11.47
N LEU A 37 -1.62 4.75 -10.65
CA LEU A 37 -2.82 5.20 -9.94
C LEU A 37 -3.33 6.48 -10.60
N PHE A 38 -4.60 6.49 -10.96
CA PHE A 38 -5.32 7.65 -11.49
C PHE A 38 -6.38 8.10 -10.49
N LEU A 39 -6.33 9.36 -10.07
CA LEU A 39 -7.29 9.90 -9.10
C LEU A 39 -8.54 10.42 -9.80
N THR A 40 -9.68 9.75 -9.56
CA THR A 40 -10.96 10.08 -10.21
C THR A 40 -11.81 11.08 -9.43
N GLN A 41 -11.63 11.17 -8.11
CA GLN A 41 -12.40 12.07 -7.24
C GLN A 41 -11.60 12.41 -5.98
N GLY A 42 -11.74 13.63 -5.49
CA GLY A 42 -11.17 14.09 -4.22
C GLY A 42 -9.71 14.53 -4.33
N THR A 43 -9.02 14.50 -3.21
CA THR A 43 -7.57 14.73 -3.10
C THR A 43 -6.92 13.54 -2.39
N LEU A 44 -5.68 13.22 -2.75
CA LEU A 44 -5.00 12.06 -2.18
C LEU A 44 -3.51 12.31 -2.03
N GLU A 45 -2.98 12.18 -0.83
CA GLU A 45 -1.54 12.18 -0.61
C GLU A 45 -0.98 10.81 -0.93
N VAL A 46 0.04 10.76 -1.76
CA VAL A 46 0.69 9.51 -2.18
C VAL A 46 2.20 9.64 -2.02
N GLY A 47 2.87 8.50 -1.83
CA GLY A 47 4.32 8.48 -1.89
C GLY A 47 4.93 7.09 -1.94
N PHE A 48 6.18 7.03 -2.38
CA PHE A 48 7.01 5.83 -2.33
C PHE A 48 8.40 6.14 -1.80
N VAL A 49 9.08 5.11 -1.32
CA VAL A 49 10.45 5.16 -0.84
C VAL A 49 11.34 4.34 -1.76
N ASP A 50 12.41 4.95 -2.26
CA ASP A 50 13.39 4.27 -3.13
C ASP A 50 14.40 3.42 -2.35
N THR A 51 15.28 2.74 -3.08
CA THR A 51 16.33 1.88 -2.47
C THR A 51 17.42 2.66 -1.72
N LYS A 52 17.41 4.00 -1.78
CA LYS A 52 18.29 4.88 -1.01
C LYS A 52 17.58 5.46 0.22
N ASN A 53 16.37 4.99 0.51
CA ASN A 53 15.48 5.52 1.56
C ASN A 53 15.04 6.98 1.31
N THR A 54 15.01 7.41 0.05
CA THR A 54 14.50 8.72 -0.33
C THR A 54 12.99 8.65 -0.49
N LEU A 55 12.27 9.52 0.20
CA LEU A 55 10.83 9.66 0.08
C LEU A 55 10.48 10.58 -1.09
N TYR A 56 9.63 10.09 -1.99
CA TYR A 56 9.01 10.87 -3.06
C TYR A 56 7.50 10.94 -2.79
N THR A 57 6.95 12.15 -2.71
CA THR A 57 5.53 12.38 -2.38
C THR A 57 4.88 13.41 -3.29
N GLN A 58 3.57 13.32 -3.43
CA GLN A 58 2.73 14.29 -4.12
C GLN A 58 1.34 14.31 -3.48
N THR A 59 0.71 15.49 -3.42
CA THR A 59 -0.74 15.60 -3.18
C THR A 59 -1.44 15.65 -4.53
N LEU A 60 -2.12 14.56 -4.89
CA LEU A 60 -2.87 14.45 -6.14
C LEU A 60 -4.19 15.21 -6.06
N GLN A 61 -4.53 15.86 -7.17
CA GLN A 61 -5.85 16.41 -7.47
C GLN A 61 -6.58 15.48 -8.44
N GLN A 62 -7.91 15.64 -8.55
CA GLN A 62 -8.69 14.91 -9.53
C GLN A 62 -8.11 15.08 -10.94
N GLY A 63 -7.89 13.96 -11.64
CA GLY A 63 -7.26 13.93 -12.96
C GLY A 63 -5.76 13.64 -12.94
N ASP A 64 -5.10 13.74 -11.79
CA ASP A 64 -3.67 13.43 -11.67
C ASP A 64 -3.41 11.93 -11.72
N VAL A 65 -2.19 11.59 -12.17
CA VAL A 65 -1.66 10.23 -12.21
C VAL A 65 -0.38 10.16 -11.38
N PHE A 66 -0.17 9.04 -10.70
CA PHE A 66 1.09 8.73 -10.03
C PHE A 66 1.52 7.29 -10.32
N VAL A 67 2.84 7.06 -10.42
CA VAL A 67 3.39 5.73 -10.68
C VAL A 67 4.21 5.28 -9.48
N PHE A 68 3.88 4.10 -8.95
CA PHE A 68 4.66 3.41 -7.92
C PHE A 68 5.53 2.35 -8.60
N PRO A 69 6.87 2.48 -8.56
CA PRO A 69 7.75 1.48 -9.19
C PRO A 69 7.61 0.11 -8.52
N LYS A 70 7.77 -0.94 -9.34
CA LYS A 70 7.60 -2.34 -8.90
C LYS A 70 8.44 -2.64 -7.65
N GLY A 71 7.79 -3.21 -6.64
CA GLY A 71 8.44 -3.69 -5.42
C GLY A 71 8.88 -2.61 -4.43
N LEU A 72 8.70 -1.32 -4.73
CA LEU A 72 9.02 -0.25 -3.79
C LEU A 72 7.90 -0.04 -2.77
N VAL A 73 8.29 0.30 -1.54
CA VAL A 73 7.36 0.61 -0.45
C VAL A 73 6.63 1.89 -0.76
N HIS A 74 5.30 1.87 -0.69
CA HIS A 74 4.46 3.03 -0.96
C HIS A 74 3.20 3.04 -0.11
N PHE A 75 2.49 4.17 -0.13
CA PHE A 75 1.26 4.40 0.61
C PHE A 75 0.35 5.39 -0.12
N GLN A 76 -0.91 5.41 0.29
CA GLN A 76 -1.83 6.49 -0.03
C GLN A 76 -2.60 6.91 1.23
N TYR A 77 -2.82 8.21 1.39
CA TYR A 77 -3.49 8.79 2.56
C TYR A 77 -4.49 9.87 2.10
N ASN A 78 -5.74 9.72 2.50
CA ASN A 78 -6.74 10.77 2.30
C ASN A 78 -6.70 11.73 3.49
N ALA A 79 -6.01 12.85 3.34
CA ALA A 79 -5.90 13.89 4.36
C ALA A 79 -7.18 14.72 4.55
N ASP A 80 -8.11 14.69 3.59
CA ASP A 80 -9.45 15.26 3.80
C ASP A 80 -10.22 14.36 4.77
N THR A 81 -10.56 14.88 5.95
CA THR A 81 -11.28 14.12 6.98
C THR A 81 -12.79 14.03 6.73
N LYS A 82 -13.32 14.79 5.78
CA LYS A 82 -14.76 14.93 5.53
C LYS A 82 -15.18 14.22 4.26
N ASN A 83 -14.39 14.32 3.19
CA ASN A 83 -14.76 13.80 1.88
C ASN A 83 -13.95 12.56 1.50
N PRO A 84 -14.56 11.58 0.82
CA PRO A 84 -13.82 10.44 0.29
C PRO A 84 -13.02 10.83 -0.96
N ALA A 85 -11.94 10.08 -1.20
CA ALA A 85 -11.22 10.08 -2.47
C ALA A 85 -11.44 8.73 -3.20
N VAL A 86 -11.48 8.75 -4.53
CA VAL A 86 -11.67 7.55 -5.35
C VAL A 86 -10.59 7.48 -6.41
N ALA A 87 -9.88 6.36 -6.47
CA ALA A 87 -8.81 6.13 -7.43
C ALA A 87 -8.98 4.81 -8.18
N ILE A 88 -8.41 4.74 -9.37
CA ILE A 88 -8.28 3.51 -10.15
C ILE A 88 -6.79 3.21 -10.29
N SER A 89 -6.40 2.02 -9.86
CA SER A 89 -5.02 1.52 -10.01
C SER A 89 -4.97 0.48 -11.11
N GLY A 90 -4.04 0.67 -12.05
CA GLY A 90 -3.70 -0.27 -13.11
C GLY A 90 -2.35 -0.93 -12.84
N PHE A 91 -2.25 -2.22 -13.18
CA PHE A 91 -1.05 -3.02 -12.97
C PHE A 91 -0.64 -3.72 -14.27
N GLY A 92 0.66 -3.73 -14.58
CA GLY A 92 1.27 -4.52 -15.66
C GLY A 92 1.45 -6.00 -15.32
N SER A 93 0.53 -6.59 -14.56
CA SER A 93 0.47 -8.00 -14.24
C SER A 93 -0.99 -8.40 -14.05
N ALA A 94 -1.38 -9.62 -14.46
CA ALA A 94 -2.70 -10.18 -14.15
C ALA A 94 -2.90 -10.42 -12.64
N ASN A 95 -1.79 -10.48 -11.90
CA ASN A 95 -1.78 -10.61 -10.45
C ASN A 95 -0.56 -9.86 -9.89
N ALA A 96 -0.73 -8.57 -9.58
CA ALA A 96 0.32 -7.76 -8.97
C ALA A 96 0.78 -8.32 -7.61
N GLY A 97 -0.16 -8.89 -6.85
CA GLY A 97 0.01 -9.26 -5.45
C GLY A 97 0.15 -8.04 -4.55
N THR A 98 -0.27 -8.15 -3.31
CA THR A 98 -0.11 -7.06 -2.33
C THR A 98 0.51 -7.63 -1.07
N VAL A 99 1.57 -7.00 -0.59
CA VAL A 99 2.18 -7.30 0.70
C VAL A 99 2.00 -6.07 1.58
N SER A 100 1.04 -6.14 2.51
CA SER A 100 0.87 -5.12 3.55
C SER A 100 2.01 -5.27 4.56
N LEU A 101 2.90 -4.29 4.68
CA LEU A 101 4.07 -4.41 5.55
C LEU A 101 3.68 -4.52 7.03
N PRO A 102 2.75 -3.71 7.58
CA PRO A 102 2.38 -3.83 9.00
C PRO A 102 1.84 -5.23 9.31
N ASN A 103 0.92 -5.75 8.49
CA ASN A 103 0.36 -7.09 8.68
C ASN A 103 1.42 -8.19 8.49
N THR A 104 2.25 -8.10 7.45
CA THR A 104 3.26 -9.15 7.17
C THR A 104 4.32 -9.22 8.27
N LEU A 105 4.70 -8.07 8.83
CA LEU A 105 5.72 -7.99 9.87
C LEU A 105 5.17 -8.36 11.26
N PHE A 106 3.96 -7.91 11.60
CA PHE A 106 3.45 -7.98 12.98
C PHE A 106 2.22 -8.89 13.16
N ASN A 107 1.56 -9.33 12.08
CA ASN A 107 0.48 -10.32 12.11
C ASN A 107 0.91 -11.62 11.40
N SER A 108 2.13 -12.07 11.70
CA SER A 108 2.74 -13.30 11.15
C SER A 108 3.43 -14.10 12.26
N SER A 109 4.00 -15.25 11.90
CA SER A 109 4.74 -16.13 12.80
C SER A 109 6.22 -15.75 12.99
N ILE A 110 6.63 -14.54 12.60
CA ILE A 110 7.99 -14.05 12.88
C ILE A 110 8.16 -13.91 14.40
N ASP A 111 9.26 -14.47 14.92
CA ASP A 111 9.62 -14.43 16.33
C ASP A 111 9.78 -12.98 16.84
N ASP A 112 9.29 -12.70 18.04
CA ASP A 112 9.32 -11.35 18.60
C ASP A 112 10.74 -10.85 18.83
N SER A 113 11.68 -11.74 19.16
CA SER A 113 13.07 -11.40 19.39
C SER A 113 13.74 -10.99 18.07
N VAL A 114 13.41 -11.66 16.97
CA VAL A 114 13.89 -11.29 15.62
C VAL A 114 13.40 -9.89 15.26
N LEU A 115 12.11 -9.59 15.50
CA LEU A 115 11.56 -8.26 15.26
C LEU A 115 12.19 -7.22 16.19
N ALA A 116 12.35 -7.52 17.48
CA ALA A 116 12.93 -6.60 18.45
C ALA A 116 14.36 -6.20 18.06
N LEU A 117 15.20 -7.19 17.69
CA LEU A 117 16.55 -6.94 17.20
C LEU A 117 16.56 -6.15 15.88
N SER A 118 15.67 -6.50 14.95
CA SER A 118 15.58 -5.83 13.63
C SER A 118 15.17 -4.36 13.76
N PHE A 119 14.23 -4.06 14.65
CA PHE A 119 13.73 -2.71 14.91
C PHE A 119 14.52 -1.96 15.98
N LYS A 120 15.58 -2.57 16.55
CA LYS A 120 16.41 -1.99 17.63
C LYS A 120 15.56 -1.54 18.83
N THR A 121 14.65 -2.40 19.25
CA THR A 121 13.71 -2.17 20.36
C THR A 121 13.62 -3.42 21.25
N ASP A 122 12.57 -3.54 22.07
CA ASP A 122 12.31 -4.67 22.96
C ASP A 122 11.07 -5.48 22.57
N VAL A 123 10.98 -6.72 23.09
CA VAL A 123 9.86 -7.64 22.84
C VAL A 123 8.53 -7.04 23.29
N ALA A 124 8.51 -6.25 24.37
CA ALA A 124 7.29 -5.62 24.87
C ALA A 124 6.71 -4.62 23.85
N THR A 125 7.58 -3.86 23.18
CA THR A 125 7.21 -2.92 22.11
C THR A 125 6.69 -3.67 20.88
N ILE A 126 7.35 -4.76 20.48
CA ILE A 126 6.86 -5.62 19.39
C ILE A 126 5.48 -6.18 19.71
N GLN A 127 5.27 -6.69 20.91
CA GLN A 127 3.97 -7.22 21.34
C GLN A 127 2.87 -6.15 21.32
N LYS A 128 3.18 -4.89 21.67
CA LYS A 128 2.24 -3.77 21.52
C LYS A 128 1.86 -3.54 20.05
N LEU A 129 2.83 -3.56 19.13
CA LEU A 129 2.57 -3.42 17.69
C LEU A 129 1.71 -4.57 17.15
N LYS A 130 2.02 -5.82 17.54
CA LYS A 130 1.21 -7.01 17.18
C LYS A 130 -0.22 -6.88 17.71
N ALA A 131 -0.40 -6.46 18.96
CA ALA A 131 -1.71 -6.30 19.57
C ALA A 131 -2.58 -5.26 18.86
N GLY A 132 -1.99 -4.15 18.40
CA GLY A 132 -2.71 -3.10 17.66
C GLY A 132 -3.22 -3.52 16.27
N LEU A 133 -2.72 -4.63 15.72
CA LEU A 133 -3.10 -5.16 14.41
C LEU A 133 -3.98 -6.41 14.49
N LYS A 134 -4.23 -6.93 15.70
CA LYS A 134 -5.22 -7.98 15.94
C LYS A 134 -6.63 -7.36 15.92
N GLY A 135 -7.17 -7.21 14.72
CA GLY A 135 -8.60 -6.98 14.45
C GLY A 135 -9.27 -8.27 14.02
#